data_AF-A0A7Y4QXT3-F1
#
_entry.id   AF-A0A7Y4QXT3-F1
#
_cell.length_a   1.000
_cell.length_b   1.000
_cell.length_c   1.000
_cell.angle_alpha   90.00
_cell.angle_beta   90.00
_cell.angle_gamma   90.00
#
_symmetry.space_group_name_H-M   'P 1'
#
loop_
_entity.id
_entity.type
_entity.pdbx_description
1 polymer ?
#
loop_
_entity_poly.entity_id
_entity_poly.type
_entity_poly.pdbx_seq_one_letter_code
_entity_poly.pdbx_strand_id
1 'polypeptide(L)'
;KFFPKCAINYVVRSLLEREWNEGEMQMKTYLVDVIANRELSDKIENEFGVTHETPQAIILQNSKPVSSASHGKVIFSELRKYAN
;
A
#
# COMPACT_ATOMS: atom_id res chain seq x y z
N LYS A 1 -6.73 -12.17 5.13
CA LYS A 1 -8.05 -12.61 4.59
C LYS A 1 -8.56 -11.50 3.67
N PHE A 2 -8.33 -11.62 2.36
CA PHE A 2 -8.63 -10.58 1.37
C PHE A 2 -10.13 -10.54 1.02
N PHE A 3 -10.75 -9.35 0.97
CA PHE A 3 -12.12 -9.17 0.48
C PHE A 3 -12.16 -8.02 -0.55
N PRO A 4 -12.27 -8.32 -1.87
CA PRO A 4 -12.36 -7.31 -2.93
C PRO A 4 -13.63 -6.46 -2.82
N LYS A 5 -14.60 -6.93 -2.04
CA LYS A 5 -15.90 -6.30 -1.81
C LYS A 5 -16.02 -5.61 -0.46
N CYS A 6 -14.91 -5.33 0.23
CA CYS A 6 -14.98 -4.55 1.46
C CYS A 6 -15.06 -3.07 1.09
N ALA A 7 -16.10 -2.37 1.53
CA ALA A 7 -16.31 -0.94 1.24
C ALA A 7 -15.07 -0.09 1.56
N ILE A 8 -14.29 -0.48 2.58
CA ILE A 8 -13.05 0.20 2.96
C ILE A 8 -12.00 0.21 1.86
N ASN A 9 -11.91 -0.84 1.03
CA ASN A 9 -10.94 -0.88 -0.07
C ASN A 9 -11.31 0.14 -1.16
N TYR A 10 -12.59 0.22 -1.50
CA TYR A 10 -13.08 1.22 -2.45
C TYR A 10 -12.88 2.65 -1.93
N VAL A 11 -13.15 2.88 -0.64
CA VAL A 11 -12.95 4.19 0.01
C VAL A 11 -11.48 4.58 0.02
N VAL A 12 -10.58 3.71 0.47
CA VAL A 12 -9.13 3.98 0.50
C VAL A 12 -8.58 4.22 -0.89
N ARG A 13 -8.98 3.40 -1.88
CA ARG A 13 -8.55 3.60 -3.27
C ARG A 13 -9.04 4.94 -3.82
N SER A 14 -10.30 5.29 -3.61
CA SER A 14 -10.86 6.55 -4.09
C SER A 14 -10.24 7.77 -3.41
N LEU A 15 -9.91 7.68 -2.11
CA LEU A 15 -9.18 8.74 -1.41
C LEU A 15 -7.76 8.91 -1.96
N LEU A 16 -7.04 7.80 -2.12
CA LEU A 16 -5.71 7.82 -2.73
C LEU A 16 -5.76 8.41 -4.13
N GLU A 17 -6.63 7.94 -5.02
CA GLU A 17 -6.75 8.46 -6.40
C GLU A 17 -7.08 9.96 -6.45
N ARG A 18 -7.85 10.48 -5.48
CA ARG A 18 -8.20 11.91 -5.42
C ARG A 18 -7.07 12.79 -4.88
N GLU A 19 -6.32 12.29 -3.90
CA GLU A 19 -5.22 13.02 -3.28
C GLU A 19 -3.89 12.78 -4.01
N TRP A 20 -3.84 11.79 -4.91
CA TRP A 20 -2.61 11.40 -5.62
C TRP A 20 -2.07 12.55 -6.47
N ASN A 21 -0.84 12.95 -6.19
CA ASN A 21 -0.12 13.92 -6.97
C ASN A 21 1.26 13.36 -7.36
N GLU A 22 1.43 13.03 -8.64
CA GLU A 22 2.68 12.49 -9.18
C GLU A 22 3.86 13.44 -9.01
N GLY A 23 3.63 14.75 -9.04
CA GLY A 23 4.68 15.76 -8.84
C GLY A 23 5.20 15.81 -7.40
N GLU A 24 4.39 15.35 -6.43
CA GLU A 24 4.78 15.27 -5.02
C GLU A 24 5.32 13.91 -4.63
N MET A 25 4.95 12.85 -5.37
CA MET A 25 5.41 11.48 -5.13
C MET A 25 6.68 11.20 -5.94
N GLN A 26 7.84 11.69 -5.45
CA GLN A 26 9.16 11.40 -6.06
C GLN A 26 9.65 9.97 -5.78
N MET A 27 8.73 9.01 -5.59
CA MET A 27 9.03 7.60 -5.39
C MET A 27 8.30 6.74 -6.42
N LYS A 28 8.94 5.64 -6.84
CA LYS A 28 8.29 4.65 -7.69
C LYS A 28 7.17 3.99 -6.91
N THR A 29 5.94 4.17 -7.38
CA THR A 29 4.75 3.59 -6.76
C THR A 29 4.21 2.47 -7.62
N TYR A 30 3.86 1.35 -6.98
CA TYR A 30 3.27 0.18 -7.62
C TYR A 30 1.98 -0.19 -6.92
N LEU A 31 0.91 -0.42 -7.69
CA LEU A 31 -0.32 -1.01 -7.19
C LEU A 31 -0.30 -2.50 -7.50
N VAL A 32 -0.41 -3.33 -6.47
CA VAL A 32 -0.39 -4.80 -6.60
C VAL A 32 -1.77 -5.35 -6.29
N ASP A 33 -2.34 -6.09 -7.24
CA ASP A 33 -3.52 -6.91 -6.99
C ASP A 33 -3.10 -8.26 -6.40
N VAL A 34 -3.24 -8.37 -5.08
CA VAL A 34 -2.93 -9.57 -4.30
C VAL A 34 -3.93 -10.72 -4.51
N ILE A 35 -5.09 -10.49 -5.14
CA ILE A 35 -6.03 -11.58 -5.52
C ILE A 35 -5.39 -12.43 -6.61
N ALA A 36 -4.91 -11.77 -7.64
CA ALA A 36 -4.31 -12.40 -8.81
C ALA A 36 -2.89 -12.91 -8.48
N ASN A 37 -2.25 -12.37 -7.44
CA ASN A 37 -0.84 -12.61 -7.13
C ASN A 37 -0.64 -12.99 -5.65
N ARG A 38 -1.32 -14.04 -5.17
CA ARG A 38 -1.15 -14.52 -3.78
C ARG A 38 0.29 -14.87 -3.45
N GLU A 39 1.01 -15.52 -4.36
CA GLU A 39 2.42 -15.85 -4.16
C GLU A 39 3.29 -14.61 -3.96
N LEU A 40 2.95 -13.48 -4.58
CA LEU A 40 3.66 -12.22 -4.38
C LEU A 40 3.39 -11.66 -2.99
N SER A 41 2.15 -11.76 -2.50
CA SER A 41 1.80 -11.37 -1.13
C SER A 41 2.56 -12.20 -0.10
N ASP A 42 2.62 -13.52 -0.29
CA ASP A 42 3.34 -14.42 0.61
C ASP A 42 4.85 -14.16 0.56
N LYS A 43 5.40 -13.83 -0.61
CA LYS A 43 6.80 -13.40 -0.75
C LYS A 43 7.08 -12.09 -0.01
N ILE A 44 6.21 -11.10 -0.11
CA ILE A 44 6.35 -9.83 0.62
C ILE A 44 6.36 -10.07 2.13
N GLU A 45 5.48 -10.93 2.64
CA GLU A 45 5.46 -11.27 4.07
C GLU A 45 6.75 -12.00 4.51
N ASN A 46 7.24 -12.95 3.70
CA ASN A 46 8.47 -13.69 4.01
C ASN A 46 9.74 -12.84 3.88
N GLU A 47 9.82 -11.98 2.86
CA GLU A 47 11.01 -11.19 2.55
C GLU A 47 11.13 -9.96 3.43
N PHE A 48 10.00 -9.32 3.75
CA PHE A 48 9.96 -8.06 4.50
C PHE A 48 9.43 -8.22 5.93
N GLY A 49 8.90 -9.39 6.30
CA GLY A 49 8.30 -9.62 7.63
C GLY A 49 7.03 -8.81 7.87
N VAL A 50 6.41 -8.25 6.82
CA VAL A 50 5.20 -7.44 6.91
C VAL A 50 3.99 -8.34 6.73
N THR A 51 3.23 -8.55 7.79
CA THR A 51 2.00 -9.36 7.75
C THR A 51 1.01 -8.79 6.73
N HIS A 52 0.46 -9.66 5.89
CA HIS A 52 -0.47 -9.25 4.86
C HIS A 52 -1.81 -8.74 5.42
N GLU A 53 -2.17 -7.50 5.07
CA GLU A 53 -3.47 -6.89 5.35
C GLU A 53 -4.13 -6.33 4.08
N THR A 54 -5.42 -5.99 4.14
CA THR A 54 -6.15 -5.40 3.00
C THR A 54 -7.22 -4.43 3.46
N PRO A 55 -7.27 -3.20 2.91
CA PRO A 55 -6.27 -2.55 2.05
C PRO A 55 -4.97 -2.29 2.82
N GLN A 56 -3.81 -2.30 2.15
CA GLN A 56 -2.50 -2.09 2.76
C GLN A 56 -1.57 -1.33 1.81
N ALA A 57 -0.80 -0.40 2.35
CA ALA A 57 0.30 0.30 1.68
C ALA A 57 1.60 0.00 2.43
N ILE A 58 2.66 -0.30 1.69
CA ILE A 58 3.99 -0.59 2.24
C ILE A 58 4.97 0.37 1.58
N ILE A 59 5.76 1.07 2.39
CA ILE A 59 6.85 1.93 1.92
C ILE A 59 8.16 1.16 2.07
N LEU A 60 8.87 1.04 0.95
CA LEU A 60 10.19 0.43 0.88
C LEU A 60 11.24 1.52 0.63
N GLN A 61 12.28 1.57 1.46
CA GLN A 61 13.46 2.42 1.25
C GLN A 61 14.70 1.53 1.24
N ASN A 62 15.52 1.63 0.19
CA ASN A 62 16.71 0.78 0.01
C ASN A 62 16.40 -0.73 0.15
N SER A 63 15.30 -1.18 -0.46
CA SER A 63 14.80 -2.57 -0.40
C SER A 63 14.48 -3.07 1.01
N LYS A 64 14.24 -2.16 1.96
CA LYS A 64 13.80 -2.50 3.32
C LYS A 64 12.47 -1.84 3.63
N PRO A 65 11.54 -2.53 4.32
CA PRO A 65 10.27 -1.96 4.74
C PRO A 65 10.54 -0.93 5.84
N VAL A 66 10.17 0.33 5.59
CA VAL A 66 10.30 1.41 6.58
C VAL A 66 8.97 1.78 7.21
N SER A 67 7.85 1.48 6.52
CA SER A 67 6.52 1.74 7.04
C SER A 67 5.47 0.86 6.36
N SER A 68 4.42 0.51 7.09
CA SER A 68 3.23 -0.16 6.56
C SER A 68 1.97 0.45 7.19
N ALA A 69 0.99 0.79 6.37
CA ALA A 69 -0.32 1.25 6.80
C ALA A 69 -1.40 0.34 6.21
N SER A 70 -2.48 0.10 6.96
CA SER A 70 -3.59 -0.72 6.50
C SER A 70 -4.95 -0.10 6.82
N HIS A 71 -5.99 -0.57 6.14
CA HIS A 71 -7.37 -0.12 6.31
C HIS A 71 -7.47 1.40 6.14
N GLY A 72 -8.24 2.07 6.99
CA GLY A 72 -8.42 3.54 6.95
C GLY A 72 -7.17 4.34 7.34
N LYS A 73 -6.06 3.70 7.70
CA LYS A 73 -4.78 4.39 7.99
C LYS A 73 -3.96 4.63 6.73
N VAL A 74 -4.35 4.07 5.60
CA VAL A 74 -3.74 4.38 4.30
C VAL A 74 -4.26 5.75 3.84
N ILE A 75 -3.53 6.81 4.21
CA ILE A 75 -3.87 8.20 3.90
C ILE A 75 -2.71 8.82 3.12
N PHE A 76 -3.01 9.54 2.04
CA PHE A 76 -1.99 10.14 1.17
C PHE A 76 -1.06 11.10 1.95
N SER A 77 -1.60 11.84 2.92
CA SER A 77 -0.82 12.73 3.78
C SER A 77 0.28 12.03 4.58
N GLU A 78 0.07 10.76 4.97
CA GLU A 78 1.09 9.95 5.62
C GLU A 78 2.13 9.44 4.62
N LEU A 79 1.71 9.08 3.40
CA LEU A 79 2.62 8.65 2.33
C LEU A 79 3.54 9.80 1.89
N ARG A 80 3.01 11.03 1.83
CA ARG A 80 3.76 12.25 1.49
C ARG A 80 4.96 12.50 2.39
N LYS A 81 4.93 12.05 3.65
CA LYS A 81 6.07 12.16 4.58
C LYS A 81 7.30 11.39 4.10
N TYR A 82 7.08 10.35 3.30
CA TYR A 82 8.15 9.50 2.75
C TYR A 82 8.50 9.88 1.30
N ALA A 83 7.81 10.86 0.71
CA ALA A 83 7.97 11.24 -0.70
C ALA A 83 9.12 12.22 -0.98
N ASN A 84 9.88 12.59 0.07
CA ASN A 84 11.06 13.46 0.01
C ASN A 84 12.35 12.69 0.30
#